data_AF-A0AAE2CV44-F1
#
_entry.id   AF-A0AAE2CV44-F1
#
_cell.length_a   1.000
_cell.length_b   1.000
_cell.length_c   1.000
_cell.angle_alpha   90.00
_cell.angle_beta   90.00
_cell.angle_gamma   90.00
#
_symmetry.space_group_name_H-M   'P 1'
#
loop_
_entity.id
_entity.type
_entity.pdbx_description
1 polymer ?
#
loop_
_entity_poly.entity_id
_entity_poly.type
_entity_poly.pdbx_seq_one_letter_code
_entity_poly.pdbx_strand_id
1 'polypeptide(L)'
;MDGLWRNRGGLSDVSMAVSGEHHHQLKAEIATHPLYEQLLSAHVSCLRVATPIGSASLIDAQLSQSHHLLRSYAQNTAHHSLPQHQRQELDNFLAQYLLVLCSFREQLQQHVRVHAVEAVMACREIEQNLQSLTGNTQCLVKILISVPFIWQMLNSSDSYRMQNK
;
A
#
# COMPACT_ATOMS: atom_id res chain seq x y z
N MET A 1 30.51 12.20 -22.53
CA MET A 1 30.86 10.88 -21.93
C MET A 1 29.91 9.90 -22.58
N ASP A 2 30.31 9.46 -23.76
CA ASP A 2 29.45 8.89 -24.79
C ASP A 2 29.95 7.48 -25.14
N GLY A 3 29.02 6.54 -25.28
CA GLY A 3 29.13 5.48 -26.29
C GLY A 3 29.97 4.25 -25.98
N LEU A 4 29.56 3.40 -25.03
CA LEU A 4 30.15 2.06 -24.90
C LEU A 4 29.19 0.87 -24.77
N TRP A 5 27.98 0.96 -25.33
CA TRP A 5 27.07 -0.21 -25.40
C TRP A 5 26.75 -0.69 -26.83
N ARG A 6 27.50 -0.26 -27.86
CA ARG A 6 27.38 -0.87 -29.20
C ARG A 6 28.26 -2.13 -29.32
N ASN A 7 27.59 -3.25 -29.05
CA ASN A 7 27.66 -4.53 -29.78
C ASN A 7 29.03 -5.21 -30.00
N ARG A 8 29.21 -6.37 -29.35
CA ARG A 8 30.10 -7.44 -29.82
C ARG A 8 29.34 -8.76 -29.64
N GLY A 9 29.32 -9.56 -30.72
CA GLY A 9 28.48 -10.75 -30.94
C GLY A 9 28.57 -11.82 -29.84
N GLY A 10 27.69 -12.81 -29.77
CA GLY A 10 27.00 -13.54 -30.83
C GLY A 10 26.73 -14.94 -30.25
N LEU A 11 25.66 -15.60 -30.70
CA LEU A 11 25.26 -16.97 -30.33
C LEU A 11 24.79 -17.18 -28.87
N SER A 12 23.62 -16.65 -28.51
CA SER A 12 22.79 -17.17 -27.37
C SER A 12 21.37 -16.58 -27.35
N ASP A 13 20.82 -16.21 -28.51
CA ASP A 13 19.67 -15.29 -28.59
C ASP A 13 18.29 -15.96 -28.50
N VAL A 14 18.19 -17.29 -28.59
CA VAL A 14 16.87 -17.95 -28.60
C VAL A 14 16.32 -18.22 -27.19
N SER A 15 17.19 -18.44 -26.18
CA SER A 15 16.72 -18.78 -24.83
C SER A 15 16.44 -17.55 -23.94
N MET A 16 17.09 -16.41 -24.18
CA MET A 16 16.86 -15.17 -23.41
C MET A 16 15.63 -14.39 -23.92
N ALA A 17 15.36 -14.42 -25.23
CA ALA A 17 14.19 -13.77 -25.81
C ALA A 17 12.87 -14.41 -25.34
N VAL A 18 12.81 -15.74 -25.28
CA VAL A 18 11.63 -16.49 -24.79
C VAL A 18 11.27 -16.16 -23.34
N SER A 19 12.28 -15.95 -22.47
CA SER A 19 12.04 -15.64 -21.06
C SER A 19 11.58 -14.19 -20.85
N GLY A 20 12.10 -13.25 -21.65
CA GLY A 20 11.67 -11.85 -21.65
C GLY A 20 10.24 -11.65 -22.14
N GLU A 21 9.86 -12.34 -23.22
CA GLU A 21 8.50 -12.34 -23.78
C GLU A 21 7.48 -12.87 -22.76
N HIS A 22 7.78 -14.02 -22.14
CA HIS A 22 6.90 -14.63 -21.15
C HIS A 22 6.70 -13.74 -19.91
N HIS A 23 7.78 -13.07 -19.46
CA HIS A 23 7.71 -12.14 -18.33
C HIS A 23 6.94 -10.86 -18.67
N HIS A 24 7.08 -10.35 -19.89
CA HIS A 24 6.30 -9.23 -20.38
C HIS A 24 4.81 -9.57 -20.46
N GLN A 25 4.49 -10.78 -20.93
CA GLN A 25 3.13 -11.29 -21.02
C GLN A 25 2.48 -11.45 -19.64
N LEU A 26 3.20 -11.99 -18.66
CA LEU A 26 2.72 -12.11 -17.28
C LEU A 26 2.46 -10.72 -16.65
N LYS A 27 3.35 -9.75 -16.89
CA LYS A 27 3.17 -8.36 -16.46
C LYS A 27 1.92 -7.72 -17.08
N ALA A 28 1.67 -7.95 -18.36
CA ALA A 28 0.49 -7.47 -19.05
C ALA A 28 -0.80 -8.08 -18.49
N GLU A 29 -0.80 -9.38 -18.21
CA GLU A 29 -1.95 -10.08 -17.63
C GLU A 29 -2.24 -9.63 -16.20
N ILE A 30 -1.21 -9.42 -15.36
CA ILE A 30 -1.35 -8.81 -14.04
C ILE A 30 -1.94 -7.40 -14.16
N ALA A 31 -1.42 -6.58 -15.07
CA ALA A 31 -1.86 -5.20 -15.29
C ALA A 31 -3.33 -5.08 -15.72
N THR A 32 -3.84 -6.07 -16.47
CA THR A 32 -5.24 -6.10 -16.92
C THR A 32 -6.16 -6.94 -16.02
N HIS A 33 -5.63 -7.49 -14.91
CA HIS A 33 -6.37 -8.39 -14.06
C HIS A 33 -7.47 -7.67 -13.26
N PRO A 34 -8.70 -8.22 -13.14
CA PRO A 34 -9.80 -7.56 -12.41
C PRO A 34 -9.49 -7.29 -10.93
N LEU A 35 -8.65 -8.12 -10.29
CA LEU A 35 -8.21 -7.93 -8.91
C LEU A 35 -7.08 -6.90 -8.75
N TYR A 36 -6.45 -6.43 -9.83
CA TYR A 36 -5.28 -5.57 -9.75
C TYR A 36 -5.56 -4.26 -9.01
N GLU A 37 -6.67 -3.58 -9.36
CA GLU A 37 -7.07 -2.34 -8.71
C GLU A 37 -7.35 -2.52 -7.21
N GLN A 38 -8.00 -3.62 -6.84
CA GLN A 38 -8.25 -3.94 -5.42
C GLN A 38 -6.95 -4.19 -4.66
N LEU A 39 -6.02 -4.89 -5.29
CA LEU A 39 -4.71 -5.19 -4.73
C LEU A 39 -3.86 -3.93 -4.55
N LEU A 40 -3.84 -3.06 -5.57
CA LEU A 40 -3.17 -1.77 -5.51
C LEU A 40 -3.78 -0.90 -4.41
N SER A 41 -5.11 -0.83 -4.32
CA SER A 41 -5.82 -0.10 -3.26
C SER A 41 -5.50 -0.61 -1.86
N ALA A 42 -5.50 -1.93 -1.66
CA ALA A 42 -5.12 -2.55 -0.39
C ALA A 42 -3.67 -2.21 -0.02
N HIS A 43 -2.74 -2.28 -0.98
CA HIS A 43 -1.34 -1.95 -0.77
C HIS A 43 -1.13 -0.48 -0.42
N VAL A 44 -1.77 0.43 -1.15
CA VAL A 44 -1.74 1.87 -0.87
C VAL A 44 -2.32 2.17 0.51
N SER A 45 -3.36 1.45 0.91
CA SER A 45 -3.93 1.56 2.25
C SER A 45 -2.93 1.16 3.35
N CYS A 46 -2.14 0.10 3.14
CA CYS A 46 -1.05 -0.27 4.05
C CYS A 46 0.00 0.85 4.14
N LEU A 47 0.45 1.37 2.98
CA LEU A 47 1.43 2.46 2.94
C LEU A 47 0.93 3.70 3.67
N ARG A 48 -0.34 4.08 3.48
CA ARG A 48 -0.94 5.25 4.14
C ARG A 48 -0.98 5.12 5.66
N VAL A 49 -1.19 3.91 6.21
CA VAL A 49 -1.10 3.68 7.67
C VAL A 49 0.33 3.86 8.18
N ALA A 50 1.33 3.45 7.39
CA ALA A 50 2.74 3.55 7.76
C ALA A 50 3.37 4.93 7.47
N THR A 51 2.68 5.81 6.75
CA THR A 51 3.25 7.06 6.24
C THR A 51 2.82 8.26 7.09
N PRO A 52 3.76 9.10 7.57
CA PRO A 52 3.44 10.34 8.28
C PRO A 52 2.60 11.33 7.43
N ILE A 53 1.86 12.22 8.10
CA ILE A 53 0.79 13.08 7.53
C ILE A 53 1.26 14.06 6.41
N GLY A 54 2.56 14.14 6.09
CA GLY A 54 3.08 15.03 5.04
C GLY A 54 3.41 14.38 3.68
N SER A 55 3.54 13.06 3.60
CA SER A 55 4.04 12.37 2.39
C SER A 55 2.99 11.56 1.63
N ALA A 56 1.71 11.66 2.01
CA ALA A 56 0.61 11.05 1.26
C ALA A 56 0.54 11.55 -0.19
N SER A 57 0.88 12.82 -0.44
CA SER A 57 0.95 13.41 -1.78
C SER A 57 2.04 12.79 -2.66
N LEU A 58 3.13 12.28 -2.07
CA LEU A 58 4.17 11.55 -2.81
C LEU A 58 3.65 10.18 -3.24
N ILE A 59 2.89 9.50 -2.39
CA ILE A 59 2.23 8.23 -2.74
C ILE A 59 1.29 8.46 -3.92
N ASP A 60 0.45 9.49 -3.85
CA ASP A 60 -0.51 9.82 -4.92
C ASP A 60 0.20 10.21 -6.23
N ALA A 61 1.33 10.95 -6.16
CA ALA A 61 2.14 11.27 -7.32
C ALA A 61 2.78 10.02 -7.96
N GLN A 62 3.35 9.12 -7.14
CA GLN A 62 3.92 7.87 -7.63
C GLN A 62 2.86 6.93 -8.21
N LEU A 63 1.66 6.89 -7.63
CA LEU A 63 0.53 6.18 -8.22
C LEU A 63 0.19 6.74 -9.60
N SER A 64 0.08 8.06 -9.73
CA SER A 64 -0.21 8.68 -11.03
C SER A 64 0.80 8.28 -12.11
N GLN A 65 2.10 8.21 -11.76
CA GLN A 65 3.17 7.75 -12.64
C GLN A 65 3.01 6.28 -13.03
N SER A 66 2.66 5.41 -12.07
CA SER A 66 2.47 3.97 -12.29
C SER A 66 1.34 3.69 -13.30
N HIS A 67 0.24 4.45 -13.25
CA HIS A 67 -0.90 4.26 -14.16
C HIS A 67 -0.51 4.42 -15.64
N HIS A 68 0.50 5.25 -15.95
CA HIS A 68 1.02 5.37 -17.32
C HIS A 68 1.74 4.09 -17.78
N LEU A 69 2.48 3.44 -16.89
CA LEU A 69 3.16 2.17 -17.18
C LEU A 69 2.16 1.03 -17.34
N LEU A 70 1.15 0.95 -16.47
CA LEU A 70 0.04 0.00 -16.59
C LEU A 70 -0.67 0.10 -17.93
N ARG A 71 -0.94 1.32 -18.40
CA ARG A 71 -1.55 1.54 -19.71
C ARG A 71 -0.68 1.02 -20.86
N SER A 72 0.65 1.16 -20.76
CA SER A 72 1.58 0.63 -21.77
C SER A 72 1.55 -0.90 -21.83
N TYR A 73 1.43 -1.57 -20.68
CA TYR A 73 1.30 -3.03 -20.61
C TYR A 73 -0.06 -3.51 -21.14
N ALA A 74 -1.15 -2.82 -20.79
CA ALA A 74 -2.50 -3.15 -21.24
C ALA A 74 -2.68 -3.02 -22.76
N GLN A 75 -1.96 -2.11 -23.41
CA GLN A 75 -1.97 -1.96 -24.87
C GLN A 75 -1.30 -3.15 -25.58
N ASN A 76 -0.41 -3.87 -24.90
CA ASN A 76 0.35 -4.98 -25.46
C ASN A 76 -0.32 -6.36 -25.23
N THR A 77 -1.45 -6.42 -24.53
CA THR A 77 -2.15 -7.68 -24.19
C THR A 77 -2.88 -8.33 -25.38
N ALA A 78 -2.88 -7.71 -26.57
CA ALA A 78 -3.69 -8.13 -27.72
C ALA A 78 -3.22 -9.43 -28.40
N HIS A 79 -2.00 -9.91 -28.14
CA HIS A 79 -1.40 -10.93 -29.00
C HIS A 79 -1.33 -12.36 -28.43
N HIS A 80 -1.45 -12.56 -27.11
CA HIS A 80 -1.39 -13.91 -26.54
C HIS A 80 -1.93 -13.95 -25.11
N SER A 81 -3.00 -14.72 -24.87
CA SER A 81 -3.56 -14.95 -23.53
C SER A 81 -2.85 -16.11 -22.81
N LEU A 82 -2.68 -16.01 -21.50
CA LEU A 82 -2.14 -17.10 -20.68
C LEU A 82 -2.99 -18.39 -20.77
N PRO A 83 -2.36 -19.58 -20.73
CA PRO A 83 -3.08 -20.85 -20.59
C PRO A 83 -3.98 -20.87 -19.34
N GLN A 84 -5.10 -21.60 -19.42
CA GLN A 84 -6.11 -21.59 -18.36
C GLN A 84 -5.57 -22.02 -16.97
N HIS A 85 -4.65 -22.97 -16.93
CA HIS A 85 -3.99 -23.37 -15.67
C HIS A 85 -3.20 -22.21 -15.04
N GLN A 86 -2.42 -21.49 -15.84
CA GLN A 86 -1.60 -20.38 -15.37
C GLN A 86 -2.46 -19.17 -14.96
N ARG A 87 -3.61 -18.97 -15.60
CA ARG A 87 -4.61 -17.98 -15.17
C ARG A 87 -5.18 -18.32 -13.78
N GLN A 88 -5.57 -19.57 -13.54
CA GLN A 88 -6.08 -19.99 -12.23
C GLN A 88 -5.03 -19.86 -11.12
N GLU A 89 -3.76 -20.16 -11.43
CA GLU A 89 -2.65 -19.96 -10.49
C GLU A 89 -2.44 -18.48 -10.17
N LEU A 90 -2.52 -17.61 -11.19
CA LEU A 90 -2.46 -16.16 -11.03
C LEU A 90 -3.63 -15.62 -10.19
N ASP A 91 -4.85 -16.07 -10.46
CA ASP A 91 -6.05 -15.70 -9.71
C ASP A 91 -5.89 -16.05 -8.22
N ASN A 92 -5.49 -17.28 -7.94
CA ASN A 92 -5.25 -17.77 -6.57
C ASN A 92 -4.16 -16.95 -5.87
N PHE A 93 -3.05 -16.68 -6.56
CA PHE A 93 -1.97 -15.87 -6.04
C PHE A 93 -2.42 -14.45 -5.69
N LEU A 94 -3.13 -13.77 -6.60
CA LEU A 94 -3.60 -12.41 -6.38
C LEU A 94 -4.64 -12.36 -5.25
N ALA A 95 -5.52 -13.35 -5.15
CA ALA A 95 -6.48 -13.47 -4.05
C ALA A 95 -5.78 -13.67 -2.69
N GLN A 96 -4.81 -14.59 -2.61
CA GLN A 96 -4.03 -14.80 -1.39
C GLN A 96 -3.23 -13.54 -1.01
N TYR A 97 -2.61 -12.89 -1.99
CA TYR A 97 -1.83 -11.69 -1.74
C TYR A 97 -2.72 -10.54 -1.22
N LEU A 98 -3.94 -10.40 -1.75
CA LEU A 98 -4.93 -9.45 -1.24
C LEU A 98 -5.28 -9.73 0.24
N LEU A 99 -5.53 -11.00 0.61
CA LEU A 99 -5.81 -11.38 2.00
C LEU A 99 -4.65 -11.05 2.93
N VAL A 100 -3.41 -11.32 2.51
CA VAL A 100 -2.20 -10.97 3.26
C VAL A 100 -2.12 -9.46 3.46
N LEU A 101 -2.33 -8.65 2.41
CA LEU A 101 -2.33 -7.19 2.53
C LEU A 101 -3.41 -6.69 3.49
N CYS A 102 -4.61 -7.26 3.47
CA CYS A 102 -5.67 -6.92 4.41
C CYS A 102 -5.25 -7.22 5.86
N SER A 103 -4.77 -8.43 6.15
CA SER A 103 -4.29 -8.79 7.49
C SER A 103 -3.12 -7.93 7.96
N PHE A 104 -2.19 -7.62 7.06
CA PHE A 104 -1.04 -6.77 7.35
C PHE A 104 -1.47 -5.33 7.67
N ARG A 105 -2.44 -4.78 6.94
CA ARG A 105 -3.03 -3.47 7.22
C ARG A 105 -3.61 -3.42 8.64
N GLU A 106 -4.36 -4.44 9.04
CA GLU A 106 -4.95 -4.53 10.38
C GLU A 106 -3.86 -4.57 11.47
N GLN A 107 -2.80 -5.36 11.26
CA GLN A 107 -1.67 -5.44 12.17
C GLN A 107 -0.94 -4.08 12.29
N LEU A 108 -0.66 -3.41 11.16
CA LEU A 108 -0.06 -2.08 11.15
C LEU A 108 -0.92 -1.06 11.87
N GLN A 109 -2.22 -1.05 11.58
CA GLN A 109 -3.16 -0.12 12.19
C GLN A 109 -3.23 -0.34 13.69
N GLN A 110 -3.30 -1.61 14.14
CA GLN A 110 -3.30 -1.96 15.55
C GLN A 110 -2.00 -1.52 16.23
N HIS A 111 -0.84 -1.72 15.60
CA HIS A 111 0.44 -1.29 16.16
C HIS A 111 0.49 0.24 16.36
N VAL A 112 0.15 1.03 15.34
CA VAL A 112 0.12 2.50 15.47
C VAL A 112 -0.89 2.95 16.53
N ARG A 113 -2.05 2.29 16.60
CA ARG A 113 -3.08 2.58 17.60
C ARG A 113 -2.58 2.36 19.02
N VAL A 114 -1.91 1.24 19.30
CA VAL A 114 -1.38 0.93 20.64
C VAL A 114 -0.34 1.97 21.05
N HIS A 115 0.64 2.27 20.19
CA HIS A 115 1.66 3.30 20.48
C HIS A 115 1.06 4.69 20.69
N ALA A 116 0.06 5.07 19.89
CA ALA A 116 -0.64 6.34 20.06
C ALA A 116 -1.39 6.41 21.39
N VAL A 117 -2.08 5.34 21.78
CA VAL A 117 -2.78 5.25 23.07
C VAL A 117 -1.79 5.30 24.24
N GLU A 118 -0.69 4.55 24.17
CA GLU A 118 0.35 4.57 25.20
C GLU A 118 0.96 5.97 25.38
N ALA A 119 1.25 6.66 24.26
CA ALA A 119 1.72 8.04 24.29
C ALA A 119 0.69 9.00 24.93
N VAL A 120 -0.60 8.87 24.58
CA VAL A 120 -1.68 9.67 25.18
C VAL A 120 -1.78 9.39 26.68
N MET A 121 -1.68 8.14 27.10
CA MET A 121 -1.73 7.75 28.51
C MET A 121 -0.54 8.32 29.29
N ALA A 122 0.67 8.25 28.74
CA ALA A 122 1.86 8.84 29.35
C ALA A 122 1.75 10.37 29.45
N CYS A 123 1.26 11.05 28.40
CA CYS A 123 1.01 12.50 28.44
C CYS A 123 -0.02 12.89 29.49
N ARG A 124 -1.06 12.06 29.68
CA ARG A 124 -2.07 12.26 30.72
C ARG A 124 -1.48 12.14 32.12
N GLU A 125 -0.63 11.15 32.35
CA GLU A 125 0.06 10.98 33.64
C GLU A 125 0.98 12.18 33.96
N ILE A 126 1.72 12.66 32.96
CA ILE A 126 2.55 13.86 33.09
C ILE A 126 1.69 15.09 33.43
N GLU A 127 0.55 15.28 32.75
CA GLU A 127 -0.35 16.41 33.05
C GLU A 127 -0.91 16.32 34.49
N GLN A 128 -1.26 15.12 34.96
CA GLN A 128 -1.71 14.92 36.33
C GLN A 128 -0.63 15.28 37.36
N ASN A 129 0.62 14.92 37.11
CA ASN A 129 1.75 15.27 37.97
C ASN A 129 2.02 16.78 37.97
N LEU A 130 1.90 17.45 36.82
CA LEU A 130 2.02 18.91 36.75
C LEU A 130 0.88 19.62 37.47
N GLN A 131 -0.34 19.11 37.35
CA GLN A 131 -1.51 19.63 38.03
C GLN A 131 -1.37 19.53 39.56
N SER A 132 -0.86 18.41 40.08
CA SER A 132 -0.68 18.24 41.52
C SER A 132 0.38 19.18 42.10
N LEU A 133 1.41 19.51 41.33
CA LEU A 133 2.49 20.42 41.73
C LEU A 133 2.14 21.91 41.61
N THR A 134 1.34 22.28 40.60
CA THR A 134 1.12 23.69 40.24
C THR A 134 -0.29 24.20 40.53
N GLY A 135 -1.25 23.33 40.81
CA GLY A 135 -2.66 23.68 41.06
C GLY A 135 -3.43 24.21 39.84
N ASN A 136 -2.74 24.47 38.72
CA ASN A 136 -3.34 24.91 37.46
C ASN A 136 -3.74 23.71 36.62
N THR A 137 -4.89 23.81 35.97
CA THR A 137 -5.45 22.73 35.16
C THR A 137 -5.59 23.17 33.72
N GLN A 138 -5.38 22.21 32.83
CA GLN A 138 -5.92 22.14 31.47
C GLN A 138 -5.08 22.81 30.38
N CYS A 139 -4.34 21.98 29.63
CA CYS A 139 -4.15 22.19 28.19
C CYS A 139 -3.89 20.88 27.43
N LEU A 140 -3.22 19.87 28.02
CA LEU A 140 -2.65 18.77 27.24
C LEU A 140 -3.71 17.73 26.84
N VAL A 141 -4.58 17.30 27.75
CA VAL A 141 -5.64 16.33 27.45
C VAL A 141 -6.69 16.89 26.48
N LYS A 142 -7.02 18.19 26.55
CA LYS A 142 -7.95 18.83 25.58
C LYS A 142 -7.37 18.91 24.16
N ILE A 143 -6.06 19.12 24.04
CA ILE A 143 -5.35 19.09 22.75
C ILE A 143 -5.29 17.65 22.20
N LEU A 144 -5.01 16.66 23.06
CA LEU A 144 -4.90 15.24 22.67
C LEU A 144 -6.23 14.64 22.17
N ILE A 145 -7.36 14.98 22.80
CA ILE A 145 -8.69 14.51 22.36
C ILE A 145 -9.20 15.32 21.14
N SER A 146 -8.71 16.56 20.96
CA SER A 146 -9.04 17.39 19.80
C SER A 146 -8.27 17.03 18.54
N VAL A 147 -7.39 16.02 18.55
CA VAL A 147 -6.77 15.54 17.31
C VAL A 147 -7.76 14.59 16.63
N PRO A 148 -8.51 15.03 15.60
CA PRO A 148 -9.48 14.17 14.90
C PRO A 148 -8.84 12.88 14.37
N PHE A 149 -7.53 12.88 14.12
CA PHE A 149 -6.76 11.72 13.68
C PHE A 149 -6.67 10.59 14.72
N ILE A 150 -6.56 10.88 16.02
CA ILE A 150 -6.53 9.84 17.07
C ILE A 150 -7.93 9.24 17.25
N TRP A 151 -8.97 10.08 17.24
CA TRP A 151 -10.35 9.63 17.30
C TRP A 151 -10.77 8.85 16.05
N GLN A 152 -10.32 9.27 14.86
CA GLN A 152 -10.54 8.57 13.59
C GLN A 152 -9.74 7.27 13.52
N MET A 153 -8.50 7.21 14.02
CA MET A 153 -7.75 5.96 14.16
C MET A 153 -8.40 4.97 15.14
N LEU A 154 -9.08 5.46 16.19
CA LEU A 154 -9.82 4.65 17.15
C LEU A 154 -11.23 4.22 16.63
N ASN A 155 -11.91 5.04 15.81
CA ASN A 155 -13.29 4.78 15.32
C ASN A 155 -13.39 4.31 13.86
N SER A 156 -12.33 4.36 13.05
CA SER A 156 -12.42 4.01 11.61
C SER A 156 -12.59 2.51 11.34
N SER A 157 -12.68 1.65 12.36
CA SER A 157 -12.99 0.23 12.19
C SER A 157 -14.48 -0.05 11.92
N ASP A 158 -15.41 0.85 12.25
CA ASP A 158 -16.85 0.61 12.03
C ASP A 158 -17.37 1.08 10.67
N SER A 159 -16.63 1.95 9.95
CA SER A 159 -17.14 2.57 8.72
C SER A 159 -17.07 1.69 7.46
N TYR A 160 -16.34 0.57 7.46
CA TYR A 160 -16.26 -0.34 6.30
C TYR A 160 -17.28 -1.50 6.33
N ARG A 161 -18.11 -1.62 7.37
CA ARG A 161 -19.17 -2.65 7.45
C ARG A 161 -20.50 -2.21 6.83
N MET A 162 -20.60 -0.96 6.36
CA MET A 162 -21.86 -0.37 5.88
C MET A 162 -21.86 -0.01 4.38
N GLN A 163 -20.91 -0.52 3.58
CA GLN A 163 -20.92 -0.38 2.11
C GLN A 163 -21.05 -1.71 1.36
N ASN A 164 -21.16 -2.84 2.07
CA ASN A 164 -21.50 -4.16 1.51
C ASN A 164 -22.76 -4.72 2.17
N LYS A 165 -23.87 -3.98 2.06
CA LYS A 165 -25.23 -4.49 2.18
C LYS A 165 -26.09 -3.90 1.08
#